data_AF-A0A0F9BFS2-F1
#
_entry.id   AF-A0A0F9BFS2-F1
#
_cell.length_a   1.000
_cell.length_b   1.000
_cell.length_c   1.000
_cell.angle_alpha   90.00
_cell.angle_beta   90.00
_cell.angle_gamma   90.00
#
_symmetry.space_group_name_H-M   'P 1'
#
loop_
_entity.id
_entity.type
_entity.pdbx_description
1 polymer ?
#
loop_
_entity_poly.entity_id
_entity_poly.type
_entity_poly.pdbx_seq_one_letter_code
_entity_poly.pdbx_strand_id
1 'polypeptide(L)'
;DEIGSEAYSDDGIVQKAARALKEKVDNLLIITDICFCEYTSHGHCGVIKDGAVDNDETLKLLAKQALSHAKAGADILAPSDMMDGRVGAMRSALDKSGYTHVPIMAYSAKYTSAFYGPFRDAAESVPKFGDRRAYQMDPANADEALKRPPARCSDPTNICIRAAW
;
A
#
# COMPACT_ATOMS: atom_id res chain seq x y z
N ASP A 1 -10.46 6.80 -10.50
CA ASP A 1 -11.16 8.09 -10.27
C ASP A 1 -10.38 8.89 -9.22
N GLU A 2 -10.90 9.97 -8.63
CA GLU A 2 -10.13 10.78 -7.67
C GLU A 2 -9.86 10.08 -6.33
N ILE A 3 -10.60 9.02 -6.00
CA ILE A 3 -10.45 8.28 -4.73
C ILE A 3 -9.91 6.86 -4.94
N GLY A 4 -9.58 6.51 -6.18
CA GLY A 4 -9.14 5.17 -6.58
C GLY A 4 -10.14 4.07 -6.23
N SER A 5 -11.44 4.27 -6.49
CA SER A 5 -12.51 3.35 -6.08
C SER A 5 -12.32 1.91 -6.56
N GLU A 6 -11.70 1.74 -7.73
CA GLU A 6 -11.42 0.43 -8.32
C GLU A 6 -10.40 -0.39 -7.51
N ALA A 7 -9.55 0.27 -6.72
CA ALA A 7 -8.55 -0.39 -5.86
C ALA A 7 -9.20 -1.34 -4.84
N TYR A 8 -10.41 -1.03 -4.38
CA TYR A 8 -11.15 -1.83 -3.40
C TYR A 8 -12.46 -2.40 -3.97
N SER A 9 -12.62 -2.41 -5.30
CA SER A 9 -13.73 -3.06 -5.98
C SER A 9 -13.62 -4.58 -5.85
N ASP A 10 -14.72 -5.26 -5.53
CA ASP A 10 -14.72 -6.73 -5.49
C ASP A 10 -14.42 -7.33 -6.87
N ASP A 11 -14.68 -6.59 -7.94
CA ASP A 11 -14.44 -6.95 -9.35
C ASP A 11 -13.20 -6.27 -9.96
N GLY A 12 -12.34 -5.67 -9.14
CA GLY A 12 -11.07 -5.11 -9.57
C GLY A 12 -10.13 -6.18 -10.18
N ILE A 13 -9.22 -5.74 -11.04
CA ILE A 13 -8.34 -6.65 -11.80
C ILE A 13 -7.42 -7.46 -10.89
N VAL A 14 -6.92 -6.86 -9.80
CA VAL A 14 -6.06 -7.53 -8.81
C VAL A 14 -6.83 -8.60 -8.06
N GLN A 15 -8.07 -8.31 -7.65
CA GLN A 15 -8.96 -9.24 -6.96
C GLN A 15 -9.32 -10.43 -7.86
N LYS A 16 -9.65 -10.17 -9.13
CA LYS A 16 -9.90 -11.20 -10.13
C LYS A 16 -8.67 -12.08 -10.36
N ALA A 17 -7.49 -11.47 -10.47
CA ALA A 17 -6.23 -12.20 -10.64
C ALA A 17 -5.92 -13.07 -9.42
N ALA A 18 -6.04 -12.54 -8.20
CA ALA A 18 -5.80 -13.29 -6.97
C ALA A 18 -6.72 -14.51 -6.87
N ARG A 19 -8.03 -14.34 -7.09
CA ARG A 19 -8.99 -15.46 -7.08
C ARG A 19 -8.66 -16.51 -8.14
N ALA A 20 -8.42 -16.07 -9.38
CA ALA A 20 -8.11 -16.98 -10.48
C ALA A 20 -6.80 -17.76 -10.25
N LEU A 21 -5.78 -17.12 -9.65
CA LEU A 21 -4.53 -17.76 -9.30
C LEU A 21 -4.71 -18.77 -8.16
N LYS A 22 -5.45 -18.39 -7.11
CA LYS A 22 -5.77 -19.31 -6.00
C LYS A 22 -6.56 -20.53 -6.42
N GLU A 23 -7.43 -20.40 -7.43
CA GLU A 23 -8.20 -21.52 -7.98
C GLU A 23 -7.34 -22.48 -8.82
N LYS A 24 -6.31 -21.97 -9.50
CA LYS A 24 -5.57 -22.73 -10.52
C LYS A 24 -4.20 -23.21 -10.11
N VAL A 25 -3.60 -22.59 -9.10
CA VAL A 25 -2.21 -22.85 -8.71
C VAL A 25 -2.13 -23.14 -7.22
N ASP A 26 -2.05 -24.42 -6.90
CA ASP A 26 -1.86 -24.88 -5.53
C ASP A 26 -0.54 -24.36 -4.96
N ASN A 27 -0.54 -24.02 -3.67
CA ASN A 27 0.63 -23.55 -2.92
C ASN A 27 1.31 -22.28 -3.46
N LEU A 28 0.67 -21.51 -4.34
CA LEU A 28 1.18 -20.20 -4.75
C LEU A 28 0.95 -19.17 -3.63
N LEU A 29 2.03 -18.55 -3.18
CA LEU A 29 2.01 -17.39 -2.29
C LEU A 29 1.71 -16.13 -3.11
N ILE A 30 0.63 -15.44 -2.75
CA ILE A 30 0.17 -14.20 -3.40
C ILE A 30 0.40 -13.04 -2.45
N ILE A 31 1.28 -12.13 -2.87
CA ILE A 31 1.53 -10.86 -2.20
C ILE A 31 0.92 -9.75 -3.06
N THR A 32 0.09 -8.91 -2.47
CA THR A 32 -0.53 -7.78 -3.19
C THR A 32 -0.03 -6.45 -2.66
N ASP A 33 0.28 -5.52 -3.57
CA ASP A 33 0.57 -4.14 -3.22
C ASP A 33 -0.71 -3.41 -2.78
N ILE A 34 -0.59 -2.61 -1.72
CA ILE A 34 -1.67 -1.74 -1.23
C ILE A 34 -1.25 -0.29 -1.46
N CYS A 35 -1.78 0.31 -2.52
CA CYS A 35 -1.54 1.69 -2.90
C CYS A 35 -2.64 2.20 -3.86
N PHE A 36 -2.78 3.52 -3.96
CA PHE A 36 -3.77 4.18 -4.83
C PHE A 36 -3.18 4.84 -6.08
N CYS A 37 -1.86 4.87 -6.23
CA CYS A 37 -1.24 5.64 -7.30
C CYS A 37 -1.58 5.17 -8.73
N GLU A 38 -1.95 3.90 -8.90
CA GLU A 38 -2.38 3.30 -10.18
C GLU A 38 -3.90 3.44 -10.42
N TYR A 39 -4.65 3.81 -9.39
CA TYR A 39 -6.12 3.86 -9.42
C TYR A 39 -6.65 5.30 -9.43
N THR A 40 -5.81 6.25 -9.01
CA THR A 40 -6.17 7.65 -8.91
C THR A 40 -5.88 8.41 -10.18
N SER A 41 -6.81 9.27 -10.58
CA SER A 41 -6.65 10.15 -11.74
C SER A 41 -5.50 11.15 -11.60
N HIS A 42 -5.03 11.44 -10.37
CA HIS A 42 -3.92 12.35 -10.10
C HIS A 42 -2.56 11.64 -9.89
N GLY A 43 -2.52 10.30 -9.76
CA GLY A 43 -1.27 9.53 -9.64
C GLY A 43 -0.57 9.61 -8.28
N HIS A 44 -1.29 10.04 -7.24
CA HIS A 44 -0.78 10.10 -5.85
C HIS A 44 -1.26 8.89 -5.05
N CYS A 45 -0.56 8.57 -3.97
CA CYS A 45 -0.83 7.38 -3.17
C CYS A 45 -2.07 7.48 -2.26
N GLY A 46 -2.84 8.57 -2.31
CA GLY A 46 -3.94 8.82 -1.40
C GLY A 46 -4.91 9.91 -1.87
N VAL A 47 -5.91 10.21 -1.04
CA VAL A 47 -6.97 11.19 -1.32
C VAL A 47 -6.40 12.60 -1.32
N ILE A 48 -6.75 13.41 -2.32
CA ILE A 48 -6.37 14.83 -2.36
C ILE A 48 -7.46 15.69 -1.72
N LYS A 49 -7.04 16.56 -0.80
CA LYS A 49 -7.88 17.58 -0.18
C LYS A 49 -7.07 18.88 -0.07
N ASP A 50 -7.65 19.99 -0.50
CA ASP A 50 -7.01 21.31 -0.48
C ASP A 50 -5.61 21.34 -1.15
N GLY A 51 -5.41 20.52 -2.19
CA GLY A 51 -4.17 20.44 -2.97
C GLY A 51 -3.06 19.57 -2.36
N ALA A 52 -3.31 18.91 -1.23
CA ALA A 52 -2.37 17.99 -0.58
C ALA A 52 -3.00 16.62 -0.33
N VAL A 53 -2.16 15.62 -0.05
CA VAL A 53 -2.66 14.28 0.33
C VAL A 53 -3.19 14.33 1.76
N ASP A 54 -4.46 13.97 1.95
CA ASP A 54 -5.10 13.83 3.25
C ASP A 54 -4.76 12.45 3.83
N ASN A 55 -3.94 12.42 4.88
CA ASN A 55 -3.48 11.18 5.50
C ASN A 55 -4.66 10.34 6.00
N ASP A 56 -5.57 10.93 6.78
CA ASP A 56 -6.59 10.21 7.52
C ASP A 56 -7.70 9.66 6.62
N GLU A 57 -8.11 10.42 5.60
CA GLU A 57 -9.01 9.90 4.58
C GLU A 57 -8.35 8.77 3.77
N THR A 58 -7.04 8.89 3.50
CA THR A 58 -6.29 7.83 2.82
C THR A 58 -6.23 6.55 3.65
N LEU A 59 -6.03 6.64 4.97
CA LEU A 59 -6.01 5.47 5.86
C LEU A 59 -7.30 4.65 5.79
N LYS A 60 -8.45 5.32 5.71
CA LYS A 60 -9.76 4.66 5.59
C LYS A 60 -9.85 3.85 4.30
N LEU A 61 -9.34 4.39 3.21
CA LEU A 61 -9.36 3.71 1.91
C LEU A 61 -8.34 2.58 1.83
N LEU A 62 -7.12 2.77 2.36
CA LEU A 62 -6.10 1.71 2.43
C LEU A 62 -6.62 0.49 3.21
N ALA A 63 -7.34 0.73 4.31
CA ALA A 63 -7.98 -0.34 5.08
C ALA A 63 -9.05 -1.10 4.28
N LYS A 64 -9.83 -0.41 3.43
CA LYS A 64 -10.80 -1.04 2.52
C LYS A 64 -10.11 -1.89 1.45
N GLN A 65 -9.05 -1.36 0.83
CA GLN A 65 -8.26 -2.07 -0.18
C GLN A 65 -7.63 -3.34 0.41
N ALA A 66 -6.99 -3.22 1.58
CA ALA A 66 -6.41 -4.33 2.31
C ALA A 66 -7.44 -5.46 2.56
N LEU A 67 -8.63 -5.10 3.03
CA LEU A 67 -9.70 -6.05 3.25
C LEU A 67 -10.23 -6.68 1.96
N SER A 68 -10.35 -5.90 0.88
CA SER A 68 -10.77 -6.40 -0.44
C SER A 68 -9.78 -7.44 -0.98
N HIS A 69 -8.48 -7.17 -0.89
CA HIS A 69 -7.43 -8.09 -1.33
C HIS A 69 -7.37 -9.36 -0.46
N ALA A 70 -7.51 -9.23 0.86
CA ALA A 70 -7.58 -10.38 1.77
C ALA A 70 -8.78 -11.29 1.45
N LYS A 71 -9.96 -10.70 1.21
CA LYS A 71 -11.17 -11.43 0.76
C LYS A 71 -10.97 -12.15 -0.58
N ALA A 72 -10.17 -11.57 -1.48
CA ALA A 72 -9.84 -12.17 -2.76
C ALA A 72 -8.80 -13.31 -2.67
N GLY A 73 -8.25 -13.57 -1.49
CA GLY A 73 -7.31 -14.66 -1.24
C GLY A 73 -5.83 -14.25 -1.28
N ALA A 74 -5.51 -12.96 -1.13
CA ALA A 74 -4.13 -12.55 -0.93
C ALA A 74 -3.59 -13.11 0.40
N ASP A 75 -2.40 -13.71 0.37
CA ASP A 75 -1.76 -14.25 1.57
C ASP A 75 -1.01 -13.19 2.35
N ILE A 76 -0.44 -12.19 1.66
CA ILE A 76 0.30 -11.09 2.28
C ILE A 76 -0.12 -9.76 1.65
N LEU A 77 -0.27 -8.74 2.48
CA LEU A 77 -0.63 -7.39 2.06
C LEU A 77 0.55 -6.45 2.24
N ALA A 78 1.00 -5.79 1.19
CA ALA A 78 2.23 -5.00 1.18
C ALA A 78 1.95 -3.50 0.97
N PRO A 79 1.69 -2.71 2.04
CA PRO A 79 1.40 -1.28 1.90
C PRO A 79 2.65 -0.47 1.56
N SER A 80 2.59 0.20 0.41
CA SER A 80 3.72 0.95 -0.16
C SER A 80 3.45 2.46 -0.31
N ASP A 81 2.34 2.93 0.25
CA ASP A 81 1.82 4.29 0.23
C ASP A 81 2.61 5.31 1.09
N MET A 82 3.28 4.83 2.15
CA MET A 82 4.03 5.62 3.13
C MET A 82 3.22 6.56 4.04
N MET A 83 1.90 6.41 4.12
CA MET A 83 1.07 7.21 5.05
C MET A 83 1.40 6.90 6.52
N ASP A 84 1.16 7.87 7.39
CA ASP A 84 1.38 7.70 8.82
C ASP A 84 0.26 6.89 9.44
N GLY A 85 0.61 5.81 10.14
CA GLY A 85 -0.37 4.95 10.81
C GLY A 85 -1.05 3.87 9.95
N ARG A 86 -0.72 3.74 8.65
CA ARG A 86 -1.42 2.79 7.75
C ARG A 86 -1.46 1.34 8.22
N VAL A 87 -0.36 0.84 8.78
CA VAL A 87 -0.28 -0.54 9.28
C VAL A 87 -1.27 -0.76 10.41
N GLY A 88 -1.42 0.20 11.34
CA GLY A 88 -2.36 0.10 12.44
C GLY A 88 -3.81 0.16 11.97
N ALA A 89 -4.12 1.03 11.00
CA ALA A 89 -5.45 1.12 10.39
C ALA A 89 -5.84 -0.16 9.66
N MET A 90 -4.95 -0.69 8.81
CA MET A 90 -5.14 -1.95 8.09
C MET A 90 -5.32 -3.13 9.04
N ARG A 91 -4.40 -3.30 10.01
CA ARG A 91 -4.47 -4.39 11.00
C ARG A 91 -5.80 -4.38 11.75
N SER A 92 -6.22 -3.20 12.21
CA SER A 92 -7.50 -3.04 12.92
C SER A 92 -8.71 -3.43 12.07
N ALA A 93 -8.70 -3.12 10.76
CA ALA A 93 -9.79 -3.47 9.85
C ALA A 93 -9.83 -4.97 9.52
N LEU A 94 -8.65 -5.57 9.30
CA LEU A 94 -8.51 -7.00 9.05
C LEU A 94 -8.94 -7.83 10.26
N ASP A 95 -8.53 -7.43 11.47
CA ASP A 95 -8.89 -8.12 12.72
C ASP A 95 -10.39 -8.11 12.95
N LYS A 96 -11.03 -6.95 12.80
CA LYS A 96 -12.49 -6.80 12.89
C LYS A 96 -13.24 -7.65 11.87
N SER A 97 -12.59 -8.02 10.77
CA SER A 97 -13.18 -8.79 9.68
C SER A 97 -12.76 -10.27 9.69
N GLY A 98 -12.04 -10.74 10.71
CA GLY A 98 -11.61 -12.13 10.86
C GLY A 98 -10.32 -12.53 10.14
N TYR A 99 -9.60 -11.57 9.52
CA TYR A 99 -8.35 -11.81 8.79
C TYR A 99 -7.10 -11.62 9.67
N THR A 100 -7.17 -12.03 10.94
CA THR A 100 -6.08 -11.89 11.93
C THR A 100 -4.79 -12.61 11.50
N HIS A 101 -4.91 -13.64 10.69
CA HIS A 101 -3.81 -14.48 10.20
C HIS A 101 -3.12 -13.91 8.96
N VAL A 102 -3.70 -12.92 8.27
CA VAL A 102 -3.11 -12.34 7.06
C VAL A 102 -2.02 -11.34 7.46
N PRO A 103 -0.73 -11.61 7.15
CA PRO A 103 0.35 -10.71 7.49
C PRO A 103 0.37 -9.42 6.67
N ILE A 104 0.91 -8.36 7.29
CA ILE A 104 1.18 -7.08 6.61
C ILE A 104 2.68 -6.93 6.41
N MET A 105 3.11 -6.87 5.15
CA MET A 105 4.49 -6.65 4.72
C MET A 105 4.72 -5.16 4.41
N ALA A 106 4.89 -4.36 5.44
CA ALA A 106 4.96 -2.91 5.29
C ALA A 106 6.27 -2.45 4.67
N TYR A 107 6.18 -1.54 3.69
CA TYR A 107 7.33 -0.75 3.23
C TYR A 107 7.65 0.28 4.30
N SER A 108 8.43 -0.11 5.30
CA SER A 108 8.75 0.67 6.50
C SER A 108 9.64 1.88 6.21
N ALA A 109 10.52 1.75 5.22
CA ALA A 109 11.36 2.83 4.74
C ALA A 109 11.39 2.79 3.21
N LYS A 110 10.63 3.69 2.57
CA LYS A 110 10.58 3.91 1.12
C LYS A 110 10.99 5.35 0.85
N TYR A 111 12.09 5.51 0.12
CA TYR A 111 12.71 6.80 -0.13
C TYR A 111 12.14 7.46 -1.39
N THR A 112 12.26 8.78 -1.48
CA THR A 112 12.03 9.49 -2.74
C THR A 112 13.26 9.32 -3.62
N SER A 113 13.17 8.50 -4.67
CA SER A 113 14.33 8.16 -5.49
C SER A 113 14.09 8.33 -7.00
N ALA A 114 15.17 8.61 -7.73
CA ALA A 114 15.19 8.63 -9.20
C ALA A 114 15.16 7.22 -9.80
N PHE A 115 15.46 6.17 -9.02
CA PHE A 115 15.50 4.78 -9.50
C PHE A 115 14.12 4.20 -9.83
N TYR A 116 13.02 4.90 -9.47
CA TYR A 116 11.66 4.47 -9.80
C TYR A 116 11.22 4.77 -11.24
N GLY A 117 12.06 5.40 -12.08
CA GLY A 117 11.71 5.74 -13.47
C GLY A 117 11.12 4.56 -14.25
N PRO A 118 11.87 3.45 -14.42
CA PRO A 118 11.37 2.28 -15.16
C PRO A 118 10.11 1.64 -14.56
N PHE A 119 9.94 1.68 -13.23
CA PHE A 119 8.73 1.18 -12.57
C PHE A 119 7.52 2.07 -12.87
N ARG A 120 7.69 3.40 -12.85
CA ARG A 120 6.62 4.34 -13.12
C ARG A 120 6.12 4.24 -14.55
N ASP A 121 7.02 3.96 -15.49
CA ASP A 121 6.65 3.71 -16.89
C ASP A 121 5.83 2.43 -17.01
N ALA A 122 6.21 1.36 -16.30
CA ALA A 122 5.47 0.09 -16.31
C ALA A 122 4.11 0.16 -15.58
N ALA A 123 4.02 0.96 -14.52
CA ALA A 123 2.84 1.10 -13.67
C ALA A 123 1.93 2.28 -14.06
N GLU A 124 2.29 3.07 -15.08
CA GLU A 124 1.61 4.31 -15.48
C GLU A 124 1.32 5.28 -14.31
N SER A 125 2.19 5.29 -13.29
CA SER A 125 1.90 5.91 -11.98
C SER A 125 2.62 7.25 -11.74
N VAL A 126 2.91 8.00 -12.80
CA VAL A 126 3.59 9.31 -12.70
C VAL A 126 2.65 10.35 -12.04
N PRO A 127 3.06 11.04 -10.96
CA PRO A 127 2.25 12.10 -10.36
C PRO A 127 1.98 13.23 -11.35
N LYS A 128 0.73 13.67 -11.45
CA LYS A 128 0.36 14.75 -12.39
C LYS A 128 0.76 16.15 -11.94
N PHE A 129 1.03 16.33 -10.65
CA PHE A 129 1.53 17.58 -10.08
C PHE A 129 2.34 17.32 -8.81
N GLY A 130 3.28 18.22 -8.52
CA GLY A 130 4.17 18.13 -7.36
C GLY A 130 5.10 16.92 -7.41
N ASP A 131 5.57 16.48 -6.24
CA ASP A 131 6.34 15.26 -6.06
C ASP A 131 5.81 14.46 -4.86
N ARG A 132 6.47 13.34 -4.53
CA ARG A 132 6.08 12.47 -3.41
C ARG A 132 6.85 12.74 -2.12
N ARG A 133 7.65 13.80 -2.06
CA ARG A 133 8.54 14.10 -0.91
C ARG A 133 7.80 14.44 0.37
N ALA A 134 6.53 14.82 0.26
CA ALA A 134 5.68 15.08 1.42
C ALA A 134 5.44 13.82 2.28
N TYR A 135 5.60 12.61 1.72
CA TYR A 135 5.35 11.35 2.43
C TYR A 135 6.41 10.26 2.19
N GLN A 136 7.18 10.33 1.10
CA GLN A 136 8.35 9.46 0.88
C GLN A 136 9.59 10.04 1.57
N MET A 137 10.44 9.17 2.11
CA MET A 137 11.59 9.59 2.93
C MET A 137 12.67 10.29 2.13
N ASP A 138 13.41 11.19 2.76
CA ASP A 138 14.63 11.78 2.19
C ASP A 138 15.76 10.73 2.15
N PRO A 139 16.33 10.42 0.98
CA PRO A 139 17.47 9.50 0.86
C PRO A 139 18.67 9.85 1.74
N ALA A 140 18.88 11.14 2.04
CA ALA A 140 19.99 11.60 2.87
C ALA A 140 19.78 11.35 4.37
N ASN A 141 18.55 11.04 4.80
CA ASN A 141 18.20 10.92 6.21
C ASN A 141 18.13 9.45 6.66
N ALA A 142 19.30 8.86 6.94
CA ALA A 142 19.41 7.48 7.41
C ALA A 142 18.76 7.26 8.80
N ASP A 143 18.79 8.28 9.66
CA ASP A 143 18.25 8.21 11.02
C ASP A 143 16.72 8.16 11.03
N GLU A 144 16.06 8.81 10.06
CA GLU A 144 14.60 8.75 9.94
C GLU A 144 14.12 7.33 9.65
N ALA A 145 14.90 6.52 8.95
CA ALA A 145 14.55 5.12 8.67
C ALA A 145 14.52 4.26 9.93
N LEU A 146 15.31 4.64 10.93
CA LEU A 146 15.35 4.00 12.25
C LEU A 146 14.31 4.56 13.21
N LYS A 147 13.85 5.81 13.00
CA LYS A 147 12.82 6.48 13.82
C LYS A 147 11.38 6.26 13.34
N ARG A 148 11.18 5.94 12.05
CA ARG A 148 9.88 5.59 11.44
C ARG A 148 9.73 4.08 11.14
N PRO A 149 10.10 3.11 12.01
CA PRO A 149 9.51 1.79 11.84
C PRO A 149 8.00 1.98 11.98
N PRO A 150 7.15 1.42 11.09
CA PRO A 150 5.71 1.48 11.30
C PRO A 150 5.45 0.96 12.71
N ALA A 151 4.52 1.61 13.41
CA ALA A 151 4.26 1.45 14.84
C ALA A 151 3.92 0.02 15.33
N ARG A 152 4.16 -1.02 14.54
CA ARG A 152 3.95 -2.45 14.83
C ARG A 152 4.95 -3.40 14.14
N CYS A 153 6.21 -3.00 13.86
CA CYS A 153 7.22 -3.99 13.45
C CYS A 153 7.48 -5.06 14.54
N SER A 154 7.07 -4.82 15.78
CA SER A 154 7.12 -5.78 16.89
C SER A 154 5.97 -6.78 16.90
N ASP A 155 4.91 -6.55 16.12
CA ASP A 155 3.80 -7.49 15.98
C ASP A 155 4.26 -8.65 15.09
N PRO A 156 4.22 -9.91 15.57
CA PRO A 156 4.74 -11.07 14.83
C PRO A 156 3.96 -11.37 13.54
N THR A 157 2.78 -10.76 13.37
CA THR A 157 2.00 -10.86 12.13
C THR A 157 2.48 -9.89 11.04
N ASN A 158 3.46 -9.02 11.33
CA ASN A 158 3.95 -8.03 10.38
C ASN A 158 5.39 -8.32 9.93
N ILE A 159 5.67 -8.03 8.67
CA ILE A 159 7.00 -8.05 8.06
C ILE A 159 7.35 -6.60 7.71
N CYS A 160 8.55 -6.14 8.06
CA CYS A 160 8.99 -4.78 7.77
C CYS A 160 10.08 -4.79 6.70
N ILE A 161 9.83 -4.12 5.57
CA ILE A 161 10.75 -4.04 4.43
C ILE A 161 11.31 -2.63 4.29
N ARG A 162 12.61 -2.54 4.02
CA ARG A 162 13.28 -1.32 3.57
C ARG A 162 13.42 -1.37 2.05
N ALA A 163 12.69 -0.51 1.34
CA ALA A 163 12.85 -0.33 -0.08
C ALA A 163 13.71 0.91 -0.32
N ALA A 164 15.02 0.70 -0.32
CA ALA A 164 16.02 1.70 -0.70
C ALA A 164 16.45 1.42 -2.13
N TRP A 165 15.62 1.84 -3.08
CA TRP A 165 16.06 2.07 -4.45
C TRP A 165 15.84 3.53 -4.71
#